data_AF-A0A7X7TTS2-F1
#
_entry.id   AF-A0A7X7TTS2-F1
#
_cell.length_a   1.000
_cell.length_b   1.000
_cell.length_c   1.000
_cell.angle_alpha   90.00
_cell.angle_beta   90.00
_cell.angle_gamma   90.00
#
_symmetry.space_group_name_H-M   'P 1'
#
loop_
_entity.id
_entity.type
_entity.pdbx_description
1 polymer ?
#
loop_
_entity_poly.entity_id
_entity_poly.type
_entity_poly.pdbx_seq_one_letter_code
_entity_poly.pdbx_strand_id
1 'polypeptide(L)'
;MVYTEIIFALLILMLLIVMIFGTIPLQNETLNEAIRQEKAQIMAENMFWETVDATYLQNRPDHFNVDFEVEVDGHKYLVTINALKYERPEK
;
A
#
# COMPACT_ATOMS: atom_id res chain seq x y z
N MET A 1 27.98 42.82 10.46
CA MET A 1 27.22 42.33 9.29
C MET A 1 27.43 40.83 9.09
N VAL A 2 28.67 40.34 8.91
CA VAL A 2 28.94 38.89 8.71
C VAL A 2 28.44 38.00 9.87
N TYR A 3 28.71 38.39 11.12
CA TYR A 3 28.26 37.59 12.29
C TYR A 3 26.73 37.47 12.40
N THR A 4 26.00 38.54 12.08
CA THR A 4 24.53 38.53 12.07
C THR A 4 23.98 37.64 10.96
N GLU A 5 24.58 37.64 9.78
CA GLU A 5 24.18 36.75 8.66
C GLU A 5 24.42 35.28 8.98
N ILE A 6 25.55 34.95 9.63
CA ILE A 6 25.85 33.59 10.09
C ILE A 6 24.82 33.11 11.11
N ILE A 7 24.43 33.97 12.06
CA ILE A 7 23.40 33.63 13.06
C ILE A 7 22.05 33.38 12.38
N PHE A 8 21.65 34.20 11.42
CA PHE A 8 20.41 33.98 10.66
C PHE A 8 20.44 32.67 9.85
N ALA A 9 21.56 32.36 9.20
CA ALA A 9 21.74 31.11 8.48
C ALA A 9 21.62 29.88 9.41
N LEU A 10 22.21 29.96 10.61
CA LEU A 10 22.11 28.90 11.62
C LEU A 10 20.67 28.73 12.15
N LEU A 11 19.92 29.81 12.32
CA LEU A 11 18.52 29.74 12.73
C LEU A 11 17.64 29.08 11.67
N ILE A 12 17.84 29.43 10.39
CA ILE A 12 17.12 28.80 9.28
C ILE A 12 17.48 27.31 9.18
N LEU A 13 18.76 26.97 9.32
CA LEU A 13 19.22 25.58 9.34
C LEU A 13 18.54 24.78 10.47
N MET A 14 18.50 25.32 11.68
CA MET A 14 17.86 24.67 12.83
C MET A 14 16.36 24.46 12.60
N LEU A 15 15.67 25.45 12.00
CA LEU A 15 14.26 25.33 11.63
C LEU A 15 14.00 24.20 10.64
N LEU A 16 14.84 24.08 9.61
CA LEU A 16 14.75 23.00 8.62
C LEU A 16 14.98 21.63 9.25
N ILE A 17 15.96 21.52 10.15
CA ILE A 17 16.26 20.27 10.86
C ILE A 17 15.05 19.83 11.70
N VAL A 18 14.48 20.73 12.50
CA VAL A 18 13.31 20.41 13.33
C VAL A 18 12.11 19.96 12.48
N MET A 19 11.88 20.62 11.34
CA MET A 19 10.81 20.24 10.43
C MET A 19 11.02 18.81 9.89
N ILE A 20 12.23 18.47 9.45
CA ILE A 20 12.55 17.13 8.96
C ILE A 20 12.32 16.09 10.06
N PHE A 21 12.89 16.30 11.26
CA PHE A 21 12.75 15.37 12.38
C PHE A 21 11.30 15.18 12.82
N GLY A 22 10.47 16.21 12.75
CA GLY A 22 9.03 16.10 13.03
C GLY A 22 8.27 15.23 12.02
N THR A 23 8.74 15.14 10.77
CA THR A 23 8.06 14.38 9.70
C THR A 23 8.52 12.92 9.56
N ILE A 24 9.72 12.57 10.03
CA ILE A 24 10.24 11.18 10.02
C ILE A 24 9.29 10.16 10.69
N PRO A 25 8.73 10.39 11.89
CA PRO A 25 7.85 9.40 12.52
C PRO A 25 6.58 9.15 11.69
N LEU A 26 5.98 10.22 11.16
CA LEU A 26 4.80 10.13 10.29
C LEU A 26 5.10 9.37 8.99
N GLN A 27 6.26 9.61 8.39
CA GLN A 27 6.70 8.87 7.20
C GLN A 27 6.89 7.38 7.49
N ASN A 28 7.44 7.02 8.65
CA ASN A 28 7.59 5.62 9.05
C ASN A 28 6.24 4.92 9.26
N GLU A 29 5.28 5.58 9.91
CA GLU A 29 3.92 5.04 10.08
C GLU A 29 3.22 4.84 8.73
N THR A 30 3.32 5.83 7.85
CA THR A 30 2.74 5.77 6.50
C THR A 30 3.35 4.64 5.67
N LEU A 31 4.68 4.45 5.75
CA LEU A 31 5.38 3.37 5.05
C LEU A 31 4.95 1.99 5.58
N ASN A 32 4.84 1.83 6.90
CA ASN A 32 4.40 0.57 7.49
C ASN A 32 2.97 0.22 7.10
N GLU A 33 2.08 1.20 7.02
CA GLU A 33 0.71 0.99 6.57
C GLU A 33 0.65 0.60 5.08
N ALA A 34 1.43 1.29 4.23
CA ALA A 34 1.54 0.94 2.81
C ALA A 34 2.05 -0.50 2.61
N ILE A 35 3.10 -0.91 3.35
CA ILE A 35 3.61 -2.29 3.30
C ILE A 35 2.55 -3.30 3.76
N ARG A 36 1.78 -2.97 4.80
CA ARG A 36 0.71 -3.84 5.29
C ARG A 36 -0.39 -4.04 4.24
N GLN A 37 -0.79 -2.96 3.57
CA GLN A 37 -1.76 -3.01 2.47
C GLN A 37 -1.25 -3.82 1.29
N GLU A 38 0.01 -3.64 0.89
CA GLU A 38 0.64 -4.41 -0.19
C GLU A 38 0.68 -5.91 0.15
N LYS A 39 1.06 -6.28 1.39
CA LYS A 39 1.01 -7.67 1.86
C LYS A 39 -0.40 -8.25 1.80
N ALA A 40 -1.40 -7.51 2.27
CA ALA A 40 -2.80 -7.94 2.21
C ALA A 40 -3.27 -8.15 0.77
N GLN A 41 -2.86 -7.26 -0.15
CA GLN A 41 -3.19 -7.37 -1.57
C GLN A 41 -2.55 -8.60 -2.22
N ILE A 42 -1.27 -8.85 -1.99
CA ILE A 42 -0.58 -10.04 -2.52
C ILE A 42 -1.22 -11.33 -1.98
N MET A 43 -1.57 -11.35 -0.69
CA MET A 43 -2.25 -12.49 -0.08
C MET A 43 -3.63 -12.72 -0.70
N ALA A 44 -4.40 -11.65 -0.94
CA ALA A 44 -5.69 -11.73 -1.63
C ALA A 44 -5.54 -12.17 -3.09
N GLU A 45 -4.51 -11.73 -3.81
CA GLU A 45 -4.24 -12.16 -5.17
C GLU A 45 -3.89 -13.66 -5.24
N ASN A 46 -3.06 -14.15 -4.31
CA ASN A 46 -2.76 -15.58 -4.22
C ASN A 46 -4.04 -16.39 -3.91
N MET A 47 -4.87 -15.94 -2.97
CA MET A 47 -6.17 -16.56 -2.68
C MET A 47 -7.10 -16.53 -3.90
N PHE A 48 -7.10 -15.43 -4.67
CA PHE A 48 -7.86 -15.33 -5.91
C PHE A 48 -7.40 -16.40 -6.91
N TRP A 49 -6.10 -16.54 -7.16
CA TRP A 49 -5.61 -17.55 -8.10
C TRP A 49 -5.82 -19.01 -7.61
N GLU A 50 -5.87 -19.24 -6.30
CA GLU A 50 -6.21 -20.56 -5.73
C GLU A 50 -7.72 -20.88 -5.80
N THR A 51 -8.58 -19.89 -5.63
CA THR A 51 -10.05 -20.06 -5.59
C THR A 51 -10.72 -19.95 -6.96
N VAL A 52 -10.11 -19.20 -7.88
CA VAL A 52 -10.64 -18.93 -9.21
C VAL A 52 -10.06 -19.95 -10.19
N ASP A 53 -10.72 -21.11 -10.30
CA ASP A 53 -10.44 -22.08 -11.36
C ASP A 53 -11.11 -21.68 -12.70
N ALA A 54 -10.76 -22.38 -13.78
CA ALA A 54 -11.36 -22.12 -15.10
C ALA A 54 -12.90 -22.28 -15.09
N THR A 55 -13.43 -23.16 -14.25
CA THR A 55 -14.86 -23.43 -14.08
C THR A 55 -15.59 -22.28 -13.38
N TYR A 56 -14.95 -21.63 -12.41
CA TYR A 56 -15.44 -20.46 -11.68
C TYR A 56 -15.53 -19.25 -12.61
N LEU A 57 -14.54 -19.07 -13.50
CA LEU A 57 -14.52 -18.01 -14.50
C LEU A 57 -15.57 -18.18 -15.60
N GLN A 58 -15.92 -19.42 -15.97
CA GLN A 58 -16.92 -19.68 -17.02
C GLN A 58 -18.31 -19.14 -16.68
N ASN A 59 -18.70 -19.14 -15.40
CA ASN A 59 -20.02 -18.70 -14.94
C ASN A 59 -20.06 -17.23 -14.50
N ARG A 60 -18.94 -16.51 -14.58
CA ARG A 60 -18.84 -15.10 -14.19
C ARG A 60 -18.88 -14.17 -15.41
N PRO A 61 -19.49 -12.98 -15.27
CA PRO A 61 -19.43 -11.93 -16.28
C PRO A 61 -17.99 -11.45 -16.52
N ASP A 62 -17.74 -10.82 -17.68
CA ASP A 62 -16.41 -10.38 -18.11
C ASP A 62 -15.72 -9.40 -17.14
N HIS A 63 -16.49 -8.73 -16.29
CA HIS A 63 -16.01 -7.93 -15.17
C HIS A 63 -16.68 -8.46 -13.90
N PHE A 64 -15.88 -8.80 -12.89
CA PHE A 64 -16.42 -9.28 -11.63
C PHE A 64 -15.57 -8.80 -10.46
N ASN A 65 -16.24 -8.62 -9.32
CA ASN A 65 -15.60 -8.23 -8.08
C ASN A 65 -15.65 -9.40 -7.11
N VAL A 66 -14.54 -9.63 -6.42
CA VAL A 66 -14.44 -10.63 -5.35
C VAL A 66 -13.90 -9.94 -4.11
N ASP A 67 -14.65 -10.05 -3.02
CA ASP A 67 -14.25 -9.57 -1.72
C ASP A 67 -13.55 -10.68 -0.95
N PHE A 68 -12.36 -10.40 -0.42
CA PHE A 68 -11.60 -11.28 0.46
C PHE A 68 -11.44 -10.63 1.84
N GLU A 69 -11.74 -11.38 2.89
CA GLU A 69 -11.37 -11.01 4.25
C GLU A 69 -9.98 -11.58 4.55
N VAL A 70 -9.00 -10.70 4.77
CA VAL A 70 -7.61 -11.08 5.06
C VAL A 70 -7.24 -10.57 6.45
N GLU A 71 -6.62 -11.43 7.26
CA GLU A 71 -6.10 -11.06 8.58
C GLU A 71 -4.58 -10.87 8.50
N VAL A 72 -4.09 -9.66 8.78
CA VAL A 72 -2.67 -9.32 8.80
C VAL A 72 -2.33 -8.68 10.14
N ASP A 73 -1.35 -9.26 10.85
CA ASP A 73 -0.87 -8.77 12.15
C ASP A 73 -2.03 -8.51 13.16
N GLY A 74 -2.99 -9.43 13.22
CA GLY A 74 -4.15 -9.39 14.12
C GLY A 74 -5.26 -8.39 13.74
N HIS A 75 -5.13 -7.73 12.59
CA HIS A 75 -6.13 -6.80 12.06
C HIS A 75 -6.82 -7.41 10.84
N LYS A 76 -8.15 -7.29 10.80
CA LYS A 76 -8.97 -7.80 9.69
C LYS A 76 -9.17 -6.70 8.64
N TYR A 77 -8.90 -7.04 7.39
CA TYR A 77 -9.04 -6.16 6.24
C TYR A 77 -10.01 -6.78 5.23
N LEU A 78 -10.89 -5.94 4.67
CA LEU A 78 -11.71 -6.30 3.53
C LEU A 78 -11.01 -5.80 2.26
N VAL A 79 -10.64 -6.72 1.37
CA VAL A 79 -9.98 -6.41 0.10
C VAL A 79 -10.92 -6.77 -1.05
N THR A 80 -11.39 -5.75 -1.77
CA THR A 80 -12.19 -5.94 -3.00
C THR A 80 -11.27 -5.98 -4.21
N ILE A 81 -11.17 -7.15 -4.85
CA ILE A 81 -10.45 -7.31 -6.13
C ILE A 81 -11.44 -7.11 -7.26
N ASN A 82 -11.23 -6.05 -8.06
CA ASN A 82 -11.94 -5.85 -9.32
C ASN A 82 -11.15 -6.56 -10.42
N ALA A 83 -11.69 -7.64 -10.98
CA ALA A 83 -11.02 -8.45 -11.98
C ALA A 83 -11.73 -8.38 -13.34
N LEU A 84 -10.91 -8.30 -14.39
CA LEU A 84 -11.31 -8.60 -15.76
C LEU A 84 -11.12 -10.10 -15.98
N LYS A 85 -12.12 -10.76 -16.58
CA LYS A 85 -12.03 -12.16 -16.96
C LYS A 85 -10.85 -12.34 -17.94
N TYR A 86 -9.76 -12.88 -17.43
CA TYR A 86 -8.55 -13.13 -18.21
C TYR A 86 -8.61 -14.56 -18.74
N GLU A 87 -8.83 -14.72 -20.04
CA GLU A 87 -8.65 -16.02 -20.71
C GLU A 87 -7.14 -16.30 -20.76
N ARG A 88 -6.68 -17.28 -19.97
CA ARG A 88 -5.28 -17.68 -19.97
C ARG A 88 -4.93 -18.16 -21.39
N PRO A 89 -3.97 -17.54 -22.11
CA PRO A 89 -3.60 -18.01 -23.43
C PRO A 89 -3.13 -19.46 -23.32
N GLU A 90 -3.74 -20.34 -24.12
CA GLU A 90 -3.33 -21.75 -24.21
C GLU A 90 -1.87 -21.81 -24.69
N LYS A 91 -1.08 -22.65 -24.00
CA LYS A 91 0.33 -22.89 -24.33
C LYS A 91 0.48 -23.59 -25.67
#